data_AF-A0A8T1VY35-F1
#
_entry.id   AF-A0A8T1VY35-F1
#
_cell.length_a   1.000
_cell.length_b   1.000
_cell.length_c   1.000
_cell.angle_alpha   90.00
_cell.angle_beta   90.00
_cell.angle_gamma   90.00
#
_symmetry.space_group_name_H-M   'P 1'
#
loop_
_entity.id
_entity.type
_entity.pdbx_description
1 polymer ?
#
loop_
_entity_poly.entity_id
_entity_poly.type
_entity_poly.pdbx_seq_one_letter_code
_entity_poly.pdbx_strand_id
1 'polypeptide(L)'
;MPTAGRRRDMSDSGREQVILSLLQCTVEGVPRRSAVKEVAAKFRVDRRPISRGWQRAKAEEAKTGRLCADSRGHARGQLLLDLSAKLEKLSITPLDQRSTIRSASAGCGRVPLQRRVKGGQLVAPVSNIKQLLMDANKAARMAW
;
A
#
# COMPACT_ATOMS: atom_id res chain seq x y z
N MET A 1 -1.58 -2.04 40.94
CA MET A 1 -2.12 -1.33 39.76
C MET A 1 -1.45 -1.89 38.52
N PRO A 2 -2.14 -2.62 37.61
CA PRO A 2 -1.48 -3.13 36.42
C PRO A 2 -1.33 -1.99 35.40
N THR A 3 -0.07 -1.68 35.08
CA THR A 3 0.35 -0.68 34.11
C THR A 3 -0.20 -1.00 32.72
N ALA A 4 -0.55 0.05 31.96
CA ALA A 4 -1.08 -0.05 30.60
C ALA A 4 -0.07 -0.70 29.64
N GLY A 5 -0.08 -2.03 29.59
CA GLY A 5 0.68 -2.81 28.62
C GLY A 5 0.23 -2.45 27.21
N ARG A 6 1.21 -2.26 26.31
CA ARG A 6 1.02 -2.00 24.88
C ARG A 6 -0.06 -2.95 24.35
N ARG A 7 -1.22 -2.41 23.96
CA ARG A 7 -2.31 -3.20 23.38
C ARG A 7 -1.76 -3.85 22.11
N ARG A 8 -1.66 -5.17 22.08
CA ARG A 8 -1.28 -5.91 20.87
C ARG A 8 -2.36 -5.65 19.82
N ASP A 9 -1.98 -5.02 18.72
CA ASP A 9 -2.87 -4.87 17.59
C ASP A 9 -3.19 -6.26 17.03
N MET A 10 -4.49 -6.54 16.88
CA MET A 10 -4.98 -7.78 16.30
C MET A 10 -4.62 -7.81 14.81
N SER A 11 -4.14 -8.95 14.29
CA SER A 11 -3.99 -9.15 12.85
C SER A 11 -5.36 -9.11 12.17
N ASP A 12 -5.41 -8.77 10.88
CA ASP A 12 -6.66 -8.74 10.12
C ASP A 12 -7.34 -10.12 10.09
N SER A 13 -6.57 -11.20 9.92
CA SER A 13 -7.06 -12.58 10.04
C SER A 13 -7.69 -12.88 11.40
N GLY A 14 -7.12 -12.34 12.48
CA GLY A 14 -7.68 -12.48 13.83
C GLY A 14 -9.01 -11.73 13.99
N ARG A 15 -9.13 -10.54 13.35
CA ARG A 15 -10.37 -9.76 13.37
C ARG A 15 -11.50 -10.47 12.63
N GLU A 16 -11.20 -11.06 11.48
CA GLU A 16 -12.17 -11.85 10.72
C GLU A 16 -12.70 -13.03 11.53
N GLN A 17 -11.81 -13.81 12.17
CA GLN A 17 -12.22 -14.94 13.01
C GLN A 17 -13.08 -14.53 14.21
N VAL A 18 -12.77 -13.38 14.83
CA VAL A 18 -13.58 -12.80 15.91
C VAL A 18 -14.99 -12.46 15.42
N ILE A 19 -15.10 -11.88 14.23
CA ILE A 19 -16.39 -11.48 13.65
C ILE A 19 -17.22 -12.67 13.23
N LEU A 20 -16.60 -13.68 12.61
CA LEU A 20 -17.27 -14.94 12.28
C LEU A 20 -17.77 -15.64 13.55
N SER A 21 -16.97 -15.65 14.62
CA SER A 21 -17.39 -16.21 15.92
C SER A 21 -18.55 -15.42 16.53
N LEU A 22 -18.56 -14.09 16.40
CA LEU A 22 -19.70 -13.28 16.85
C LEU A 22 -20.94 -13.52 16.01
N LEU A 23 -20.79 -13.69 14.70
CA LEU A 23 -21.89 -13.96 13.77
C LEU A 23 -22.61 -15.26 14.15
N GLN A 24 -21.86 -16.30 14.50
CA GLN A 24 -22.42 -17.57 15.01
C GLN A 24 -23.21 -17.41 16.31
N CYS A 25 -22.93 -16.36 17.09
CA CYS A 25 -23.60 -16.05 18.35
C CYS A 25 -24.62 -14.90 18.23
N THR A 26 -24.99 -14.51 17.01
CA THR A 26 -25.99 -13.47 16.77
C THR A 26 -27.38 -14.06 16.59
N VAL A 27 -28.36 -13.38 17.18
CA VAL A 27 -29.79 -13.64 16.98
C VAL A 27 -30.38 -12.31 16.49
N GLU A 28 -31.08 -12.33 15.36
CA GLU A 28 -31.66 -11.13 14.72
C GLU A 28 -30.63 -10.02 14.44
N GLY A 29 -29.40 -10.39 14.09
CA GLY A 29 -28.34 -9.43 13.75
C GLY A 29 -27.70 -8.72 14.95
N VAL A 30 -28.09 -9.06 16.18
CA VAL A 30 -27.48 -8.56 17.42
C VAL A 30 -26.76 -9.71 18.14
N PRO A 31 -25.48 -9.54 18.54
CA PRO A 31 -24.79 -10.52 19.35
C PRO A 31 -25.50 -10.70 20.69
N ARG A 32 -25.66 -11.95 21.15
CA ARG A 32 -26.19 -12.25 22.48
C ARG A 32 -25.42 -11.47 23.56
N ARG A 33 -26.11 -11.06 24.63
CA ARG A 33 -25.57 -10.20 25.72
C ARG A 33 -24.21 -10.68 26.29
N SER A 34 -23.95 -11.99 26.31
CA SER A 34 -22.69 -12.60 26.77
C SER A 34 -21.68 -12.92 25.65
N ALA A 35 -22.09 -12.90 24.38
CA ALA A 35 -21.28 -13.34 23.26
C ALA A 35 -19.96 -12.56 23.15
N VAL A 36 -20.01 -11.24 23.30
CA VAL A 36 -18.80 -10.40 23.27
C VAL A 36 -17.84 -10.75 24.41
N LYS A 37 -18.35 -11.14 25.57
CA LYS A 37 -17.52 -11.56 26.72
C LYS A 37 -16.90 -12.94 26.49
N GLU A 38 -17.65 -13.88 25.91
CA GLU A 38 -17.19 -15.23 25.58
C GLU A 38 -16.13 -15.21 24.48
N VAL A 39 -16.37 -14.46 23.40
CA VAL A 39 -15.42 -14.26 22.31
C VAL A 39 -14.17 -13.53 22.81
N ALA A 40 -14.32 -12.51 23.67
CA ALA A 40 -13.17 -11.85 24.31
C ALA A 40 -12.29 -12.82 25.10
N ALA A 41 -12.90 -13.73 25.86
CA ALA A 41 -12.18 -14.75 26.62
C ALA A 41 -11.46 -15.75 25.68
N LYS A 42 -12.14 -16.20 24.62
CA LYS A 42 -11.58 -17.14 23.62
C LYS A 42 -10.35 -16.59 22.93
N PHE A 43 -10.40 -15.33 22.50
CA PHE A 43 -9.30 -14.69 21.77
C PHE A 43 -8.28 -13.96 22.68
N ARG A 44 -8.51 -13.93 24.01
CA ARG A 44 -7.71 -13.19 24.99
C ARG A 44 -7.52 -11.71 24.63
N VAL A 45 -8.60 -11.09 24.15
CA VAL A 45 -8.63 -9.69 23.73
C VAL A 45 -9.66 -8.92 24.57
N ASP A 46 -9.38 -7.64 24.82
CA ASP A 46 -10.35 -6.74 25.47
C ASP A 46 -11.69 -6.71 24.73
N ARG A 47 -12.79 -6.54 25.48
CA ARG A 47 -14.14 -6.44 24.90
C ARG A 47 -14.31 -5.21 23.99
N ARG A 48 -13.58 -4.13 24.27
CA ARG A 48 -13.67 -2.85 23.54
C ARG A 48 -13.33 -2.96 22.04
N PRO A 49 -12.16 -3.49 21.64
CA PRO A 49 -11.82 -3.66 20.22
C PRO A 49 -12.77 -4.62 19.49
N ILE A 50 -13.26 -5.66 20.16
CA ILE A 50 -14.24 -6.61 19.60
C ILE A 50 -15.57 -5.91 19.30
N SER A 51 -16.12 -5.18 20.27
CA SER A 51 -17.36 -4.41 20.10
C SER A 51 -17.24 -3.34 19.00
N ARG A 52 -16.12 -2.61 18.96
CA ARG A 52 -15.84 -1.63 17.90
C ARG A 52 -15.70 -2.29 16.53
N GLY A 53 -15.04 -3.44 16.45
CA GLY A 53 -14.91 -4.23 15.23
C GLY A 53 -16.27 -4.67 14.69
N TRP A 54 -17.13 -5.18 15.58
CA TRP A 54 -18.49 -5.60 15.22
C TRP A 54 -19.35 -4.45 14.68
N GLN A 55 -19.40 -3.31 15.37
CA GLN A 55 -20.17 -2.15 14.90
C GLN A 55 -19.69 -1.67 13.53
N ARG A 56 -18.38 -1.71 13.29
CA ARG A 56 -17.80 -1.36 11.99
C ARG A 56 -18.20 -2.38 10.92
N ALA A 57 -18.11 -3.66 11.22
CA ALA A 57 -18.48 -4.72 10.28
C ALA A 57 -19.94 -4.61 9.83
N LYS A 58 -20.86 -4.33 10.77
CA LYS A 58 -22.28 -4.07 10.45
C LYS A 58 -22.47 -2.80 9.62
N ALA A 59 -21.69 -1.75 9.88
CA ALA A 59 -21.76 -0.51 9.12
C ALA A 59 -21.23 -0.67 7.68
N GLU A 60 -20.18 -1.47 7.46
CA GLU A 60 -19.69 -1.80 6.12
C GLU A 60 -20.65 -2.78 5.40
N GLU A 61 -21.23 -3.75 6.13
CA GLU A 61 -22.27 -4.63 5.59
C GLU A 61 -23.48 -3.84 5.09
N ALA A 62 -23.93 -2.82 5.82
CA ALA A 62 -25.02 -1.95 5.39
C ALA A 62 -24.69 -1.13 4.11
N LYS A 63 -23.41 -0.89 3.82
CA LYS A 63 -22.96 -0.10 2.66
C LYS A 63 -22.65 -0.96 1.43
N THR A 64 -22.00 -2.11 1.65
CA THR A 64 -21.38 -2.92 0.60
C THR A 64 -21.99 -4.32 0.52
N GLY A 65 -22.85 -4.70 1.48
CA GLY A 65 -23.42 -6.04 1.60
C GLY A 65 -22.45 -7.09 2.15
N ARG A 66 -21.23 -6.70 2.52
CA ARG A 66 -20.18 -7.62 3.01
C ARG A 66 -19.78 -7.29 4.44
N LEU A 67 -19.79 -8.31 5.30
CA LEU A 67 -19.21 -8.23 6.65
C LEU A 67 -17.68 -8.21 6.56
N CYS A 68 -17.09 -7.07 6.92
CA CYS A 68 -15.65 -6.87 6.85
C CYS A 68 -15.18 -5.94 7.97
N ALA A 69 -14.03 -6.22 8.60
CA ALA A 69 -13.44 -5.33 9.61
C ALA A 69 -11.94 -5.17 9.42
N ASP A 70 -11.58 -4.82 8.21
CA ASP A 70 -10.21 -4.52 7.84
C ASP A 70 -9.64 -3.39 8.71
N SER A 71 -8.34 -3.49 8.99
CA SER A 71 -7.59 -2.39 9.58
C SER A 71 -7.64 -1.14 8.69
N ARG A 72 -8.17 -0.04 9.23
CA ARG A 72 -7.98 1.29 8.63
C ARG A 72 -6.59 1.88 8.90
N GLY A 73 -5.68 1.12 9.53
CA GLY A 73 -4.31 1.57 9.80
C GLY A 73 -3.54 1.87 8.51
N HIS A 74 -3.75 1.05 7.46
CA HIS A 74 -3.10 1.22 6.17
C HIS A 74 -3.72 2.33 5.30
N ALA A 75 -4.95 2.75 5.62
CA ALA A 75 -5.61 3.86 4.93
C ALA A 75 -4.99 5.23 5.27
N ARG A 76 -4.15 5.32 6.32
CA ARG A 76 -3.41 6.52 6.71
C ARG A 76 -2.00 6.56 6.12
N GLY A 77 -1.85 6.10 4.88
CA GLY A 77 -0.63 6.26 4.11
C GLY A 77 -0.47 7.70 3.61
N GLN A 78 0.78 8.12 3.40
CA GLN A 78 1.11 9.34 2.67
C GLN A 78 0.39 9.30 1.31
N LEU A 79 -0.40 10.33 0.98
CA LEU A 79 -1.03 10.46 -0.33
C LEU A 79 0.05 10.28 -1.40
N LEU A 80 -0.12 9.28 -2.26
CA LEU A 80 0.79 9.07 -3.38
C LEU A 80 0.65 10.30 -4.27
N LEU A 81 1.65 11.18 -4.24
CA LEU A 81 1.67 12.36 -5.09
C LEU A 81 1.46 11.90 -6.54
N ASP A 82 0.45 12.45 -7.21
CA ASP A 82 0.21 12.09 -8.59
C ASP A 82 1.35 12.64 -9.45
N LEU A 83 2.16 11.71 -9.96
CA LEU A 83 3.31 11.98 -10.81
C LEU A 83 3.04 11.55 -12.26
N SER A 84 1.82 11.11 -12.58
CA SER A 84 1.42 10.58 -13.89
C SER A 84 1.90 11.48 -15.04
N ALA A 85 1.53 12.76 -15.01
CA ALA A 85 1.89 13.73 -16.05
C ALA A 85 3.41 13.94 -16.23
N LYS A 86 4.18 13.86 -15.14
CA LYS A 86 5.65 13.98 -15.21
C LYS A 86 6.30 12.70 -15.75
N LEU A 87 5.69 11.55 -15.47
CA LEU A 87 6.16 10.24 -15.93
C LEU A 87 5.86 10.00 -17.41
N GLU A 88 4.69 10.43 -17.89
CA GLU A 88 4.35 10.44 -19.32
C GLU A 88 5.37 11.24 -20.14
N LYS A 89 5.81 12.39 -19.63
CA LYS A 89 6.88 13.15 -20.29
C LYS A 89 8.17 12.33 -20.41
N LEU A 90 8.52 11.55 -19.39
CA LEU A 90 9.71 10.70 -19.40
C LEU A 90 9.57 9.49 -20.33
N SER A 91 8.36 8.93 -20.50
CA SER A 91 8.12 7.83 -21.43
C SER A 91 8.19 8.28 -22.89
N ILE A 92 7.63 9.47 -23.20
CA ILE A 92 7.62 10.06 -24.54
C ILE A 92 8.99 10.59 -24.97
N THR A 93 9.85 10.95 -24.00
CA THR A 93 11.20 11.45 -24.31
C THR A 93 11.99 10.42 -25.13
N PRO A 94 12.53 10.80 -26.31
CA PRO A 94 13.27 9.88 -27.17
C PRO A 94 14.59 9.44 -26.51
N LEU A 95 15.09 8.26 -26.89
CA LEU A 95 16.16 7.57 -26.17
C LEU A 95 17.48 8.36 -26.09
N ASP A 96 17.77 9.16 -27.10
CA ASP A 96 18.89 10.09 -27.21
C ASP A 96 18.84 11.23 -26.18
N GLN A 97 17.64 11.63 -25.77
CA GLN A 97 17.39 12.70 -24.80
C GLN A 97 17.08 12.17 -23.39
N ARG A 98 16.97 10.84 -23.20
CA ARG A 98 16.70 10.23 -21.90
C ARG A 98 17.91 10.39 -20.98
N SER A 99 17.65 10.98 -19.81
CA SER A 99 18.67 11.21 -18.79
C SER A 99 18.71 10.08 -17.75
N THR A 100 19.73 10.08 -16.89
CA THR A 100 19.84 9.11 -15.78
C THR A 100 18.68 9.22 -14.78
N ILE A 101 18.43 8.16 -14.00
CA ILE A 101 17.47 8.20 -12.88
C ILE A 101 17.79 9.37 -11.91
N ARG A 102 19.08 9.68 -11.72
CA ARG A 102 19.52 10.79 -10.86
C ARG A 102 19.04 12.13 -11.39
N SER A 103 19.22 12.43 -12.67
CA SER A 103 18.74 13.67 -13.29
C SER A 103 17.21 13.73 -13.35
N ALA A 104 16.54 12.62 -13.69
CA ALA A 104 15.08 12.54 -13.68
C ALA A 104 14.48 12.75 -12.27
N SER A 105 15.23 12.39 -11.22
CA SER A 105 14.79 12.54 -9.83
C SER A 105 14.61 13.98 -9.35
N ALA A 106 15.21 14.95 -10.05
CA ALA A 106 15.01 16.37 -9.74
C ALA A 106 13.54 16.81 -9.93
N GLY A 107 12.81 16.21 -10.88
CA GLY A 107 11.42 16.56 -11.17
C GLY A 107 10.36 15.73 -10.44
N CYS A 108 10.66 14.45 -10.15
CA CYS A 108 9.68 13.47 -9.64
C CYS A 108 10.02 12.87 -8.27
N GLY A 109 11.21 13.18 -7.74
CA GLY A 109 11.74 12.54 -6.54
C GLY A 109 12.36 11.16 -6.83
N ARG A 110 13.43 10.83 -6.09
CA ARG A 110 14.21 9.60 -6.32
C ARG A 110 13.48 8.32 -5.93
N VAL A 111 12.83 8.31 -4.77
CA VAL A 111 12.16 7.11 -4.22
C VAL A 111 10.97 6.67 -5.08
N PRO A 112 10.06 7.57 -5.52
CA PRO A 112 8.98 7.20 -6.44
C PRO A 112 9.51 6.62 -7.75
N LEU A 113 10.50 7.26 -8.39
CA LEU A 113 11.10 6.77 -9.63
C LEU A 113 11.72 5.38 -9.46
N GLN A 114 12.50 5.16 -8.40
CA GLN A 114 13.12 3.85 -8.14
C GLN A 114 12.09 2.74 -7.92
N ARG A 115 10.99 3.00 -7.20
CA ARG A 115 9.91 2.02 -7.02
C ARG A 115 9.27 1.63 -8.36
N ARG A 116 9.07 2.61 -9.25
CA ARG A 116 8.46 2.39 -10.57
C ARG A 116 9.37 1.65 -11.54
N VAL A 117 10.68 1.93 -11.50
CA VAL A 117 11.68 1.12 -12.23
C VAL A 117 11.70 -0.32 -11.72
N LYS A 118 11.71 -0.52 -10.39
CA LYS A 118 11.63 -1.88 -9.80
C LYS A 118 10.31 -2.60 -10.13
N GLY A 119 9.21 -1.86 -10.23
CA GLY A 119 7.90 -2.37 -10.61
C GLY A 119 7.70 -2.54 -12.12
N GLY A 120 8.72 -2.29 -12.95
CA GLY A 120 8.65 -2.46 -14.41
C GLY A 120 7.85 -1.41 -15.17
N GLN A 121 7.34 -0.37 -14.49
CA GLN A 121 6.56 0.71 -15.11
C GLN A 121 7.44 1.67 -15.93
N LEU A 122 8.73 1.71 -15.62
CA LEU A 122 9.73 2.47 -16.35
C LEU A 122 10.93 1.56 -16.61
N VAL A 123 11.46 1.62 -17.82
CA VAL A 123 12.71 0.94 -18.17
C VAL A 123 13.84 1.94 -18.06
N ALA A 124 14.81 1.66 -17.18
CA ALA A 124 16.06 2.39 -17.17
C ALA A 124 16.90 1.90 -18.36
N PRO A 125 17.21 2.74 -19.36
CA PRO A 125 18.08 2.32 -20.44
C PRO A 125 19.49 2.11 -19.88
N VAL A 126 20.01 0.91 -20.05
CA VAL A 126 21.42 0.59 -19.79
C VAL A 126 22.13 0.59 -21.13
N SER A 127 22.49 1.77 -21.64
CA SER A 127 23.33 1.83 -22.83
C SER A 127 24.78 1.51 -22.42
N ASN A 128 25.24 0.31 -22.80
CA ASN A 128 26.67 -0.04 -22.71
C ASN A 128 27.48 0.56 -23.88
N ILE A 129 26.78 1.13 -24.87
CA ILE A 129 27.38 1.88 -25.96
C ILE A 129 27.68 3.28 -25.42
N LYS A 130 28.96 3.56 -25.17
CA LYS A 130 29.41 4.92 -24.90
C LYS A 130 28.86 5.84 -25.99
N GLN A 131 28.34 7.01 -25.61
CA GLN A 131 27.90 8.09 -26.50
C GLN A 131 29.03 8.61 -27.45
N LEU A 132 30.21 7.99 -27.42
CA LEU A 132 31.35 8.21 -28.32
C LEU A 132 31.12 7.76 -29.77
N LEU A 133 29.95 7.20 -30.11
CA LEU A 133 29.58 6.84 -31.50
C LEU A 133 28.44 7.69 -32.08
N MET A 134 28.19 8.89 -31.53
CA MET A 134 27.43 9.91 -32.27
C MET A 134 28.16 10.24 -33.57
N ASP A 135 27.43 10.59 -34.62
CA ASP A 135 28.02 10.81 -35.95
C ASP A 135 29.10 11.90 -35.96
N ALA A 136 28.98 12.90 -35.09
CA ALA A 136 30.03 13.89 -34.84
C ALA A 136 31.34 13.28 -34.31
N ASN A 137 31.24 12.32 -33.38
CA ASN A 137 32.41 11.61 -32.83
C ASN A 137 32.98 10.58 -33.81
N LYS A 138 32.15 9.99 -34.67
CA LYS A 138 32.62 9.14 -35.78
C LYS A 138 33.37 9.97 -36.82
N ALA A 139 32.84 11.14 -37.21
CA ALA A 139 33.49 12.05 -38.14
C ALA A 139 34.86 12.51 -37.61
N ALA A 140 34.95 12.87 -36.33
CA ALA A 140 36.21 13.22 -35.70
C ALA A 140 37.24 12.06 -35.66
N ARG A 141 36.77 10.79 -35.57
CA ARG A 141 37.64 9.61 -35.61
C ARG A 141 38.09 9.22 -37.00
N MET A 142 37.27 9.46 -38.02
CA MET A 142 37.59 9.18 -39.43
C MET A 142 38.45 10.28 -40.06
N ALA A 143 38.65 11.40 -39.35
CA ALA A 143 39.53 12.50 -39.75
C ALA A 143 40.98 12.35 -39.25
N TRP A 144 41.30 11.24 -38.57
CA TRP A 144 42.67 10.77 -38.32
C TRP A 144 43.04 9.70 -39.34
#